data_AF-A0AAV8QVD9-F1
#
_entry.id   AF-A0AAV8QVD9-F1
#
_cell.length_a   1.000
_cell.length_b   1.000
_cell.length_c   1.000
_cell.angle_alpha   90.00
_cell.angle_beta   90.00
_cell.angle_gamma   90.00
#
_symmetry.space_group_name_H-M   'P 1'
#
loop_
_entity.id
_entity.type
_entity.pdbx_description
1 polymer ?
#
loop_
_entity_poly.entity_id
_entity_poly.type
_entity_poly.pdbx_seq_one_letter_code
_entity_poly.pdbx_strand_id
1 'polypeptide(L)'
;MASSSSSYWLTASLAFILTATLLLRESQAQLSSTFYDSTCPNVSSIVLDQVQQAQKNDTRILASLTRLFFHDCFVNGCDGSILLDNSSTIVTEKDAAPNNNSARGFGVVDNIKAAVENSCSGIVSCADILALAAEVSVNLSVGPKWSVLLGRRDGTTANFTAAGNLPGPRDNLTTLQKKFNDVGLNDTDLVALSGAHTFGRAQVWVSLQYSNGRMKAVGG
;
A
#
# COMPACT_ATOMS: atom_id res chain seq x y z
N MET A 1 32.59 11.79 56.12
CA MET A 1 31.32 11.03 55.96
C MET A 1 30.48 11.49 54.75
N ALA A 2 31.07 12.05 53.67
CA ALA A 2 30.32 12.60 52.54
C ALA A 2 30.37 11.76 51.24
N SER A 3 31.21 10.71 51.16
CA SER A 3 31.35 9.93 49.90
C SER A 3 30.28 8.84 49.72
N SER A 4 29.66 8.39 50.82
CA SER A 4 28.69 7.29 50.84
C SER A 4 27.39 7.66 50.11
N SER A 5 26.88 8.88 50.34
CA SER A 5 25.63 9.35 49.74
C SER A 5 25.73 9.47 48.22
N SER A 6 26.84 10.00 47.70
CA SER A 6 27.06 10.17 46.26
C SER A 6 27.12 8.85 45.49
N SER A 7 27.65 7.78 46.10
CA SER A 7 27.65 6.44 45.50
C SER A 7 26.26 5.82 45.37
N TYR A 8 25.34 6.10 46.30
CA TYR A 8 23.97 5.59 46.21
C TYR A 8 23.15 6.26 45.10
N TRP A 9 23.34 7.56 44.87
CA TRP A 9 22.66 8.27 43.79
C TRP A 9 23.14 7.81 42.41
N LEU A 10 24.43 7.51 42.27
CA LEU A 10 24.99 6.95 41.04
C LEU A 10 24.44 5.55 40.76
N THR A 11 24.42 4.65 41.76
CA THR A 11 23.88 3.29 41.58
C THR A 11 22.38 3.29 41.31
N ALA A 12 21.60 4.14 41.96
CA ALA A 12 20.17 4.29 41.72
C ALA A 12 19.87 4.82 40.31
N SER A 13 20.64 5.80 39.83
CA SER A 13 20.49 6.36 38.48
C SER A 13 20.84 5.34 37.40
N LEU A 14 21.93 4.58 37.58
CA LEU A 14 22.31 3.49 36.68
C LEU A 14 21.24 2.37 36.65
N ALA A 15 20.68 2.01 37.81
CA ALA A 15 19.61 1.02 37.88
C ALA A 15 18.34 1.50 37.15
N PHE A 16 17.98 2.79 37.27
CA PHE A 16 16.84 3.38 36.57
C PHE A 16 17.04 3.46 35.06
N ILE A 17 18.24 3.81 34.59
CA ILE A 17 18.55 3.83 33.16
C ILE A 17 18.50 2.41 32.58
N LEU A 18 19.04 1.42 33.30
CA LEU A 18 19.02 0.02 32.86
C LEU A 18 17.60 -0.57 32.81
N THR A 19 16.72 -0.21 33.75
CA THR A 19 15.31 -0.65 33.69
C THR A 19 14.54 0.09 32.61
N ALA A 20 14.80 1.39 32.38
CA ALA A 20 14.16 2.14 31.30
C ALA A 20 14.56 1.61 29.91
N THR A 21 15.81 1.22 29.68
CA THR A 21 16.24 0.60 28.41
C THR A 21 15.68 -0.80 28.21
N LEU A 22 15.46 -1.58 29.27
CA LEU A 22 14.78 -2.88 29.19
C LEU A 22 13.28 -2.77 28.86
N LEU A 23 12.65 -1.62 29.15
CA LEU A 23 11.25 -1.33 28.79
C LEU A 23 11.11 -0.77 27.36
N LEU A 24 12.18 -0.22 26.79
CA LEU A 24 12.26 0.15 25.38
C LEU A 24 12.54 -1.09 24.54
N ARG A 25 11.56 -2.00 24.44
CA ARG A 25 11.55 -2.96 23.34
C ARG A 25 11.28 -2.20 22.06
N GLU A 26 12.23 -2.20 21.13
CA GLU A 26 11.88 -1.97 19.73
C GLU A 26 10.87 -3.05 19.34
N SER A 27 9.60 -2.65 19.16
CA SER A 27 8.62 -3.53 18.57
C SER A 27 8.97 -3.68 17.09
N GLN A 28 9.68 -4.75 16.76
CA GLN A 28 9.70 -5.28 15.40
C GLN A 28 8.27 -5.78 15.10
N ALA A 29 7.40 -4.89 14.65
CA ALA A 29 6.06 -5.26 14.19
C ALA A 29 6.19 -5.96 12.83
N GLN A 30 6.67 -7.20 12.87
CA GLN A 30 6.87 -8.00 11.67
C GLN A 30 5.51 -8.44 11.13
N LEU A 31 5.28 -8.19 9.85
CA LEU A 31 4.08 -8.67 9.17
C LEU A 31 4.04 -10.21 9.17
N SER A 32 2.85 -10.78 9.36
CA SER A 32 2.63 -12.24 9.38
C SER A 32 1.41 -12.61 8.54
N SER A 33 1.47 -13.73 7.83
CA SER A 33 0.30 -14.26 7.12
C SER A 33 -0.80 -14.75 8.06
N THR A 34 -0.51 -14.92 9.35
CA THR A 34 -1.44 -15.38 10.38
C THR A 34 -1.92 -14.28 11.32
N PHE A 35 -1.65 -13.01 10.99
CA PHE A 35 -1.88 -11.87 11.89
C PHE A 35 -3.34 -11.76 12.38
N TYR A 36 -4.32 -12.13 11.54
CA TYR A 36 -5.75 -12.06 11.85
C TYR A 36 -6.40 -13.42 12.19
N ASP A 37 -5.63 -14.51 12.30
CA ASP A 37 -6.20 -15.87 12.47
C ASP A 37 -7.10 -16.00 13.71
N SER A 38 -6.79 -15.28 14.78
CA SER A 38 -7.56 -15.31 16.04
C SER A 38 -8.58 -14.17 16.17
N THR A 39 -8.40 -13.06 15.44
CA THR A 39 -9.19 -11.83 15.62
C THR A 39 -10.18 -11.57 14.48
N CYS A 40 -9.86 -12.00 13.26
CA CYS A 40 -10.76 -11.98 12.12
C CYS A 40 -10.47 -13.15 11.15
N PRO A 41 -10.76 -14.40 11.56
CA PRO A 41 -10.40 -15.61 10.81
C PRO A 41 -10.98 -15.67 9.38
N ASN A 42 -12.08 -14.96 9.13
CA ASN A 42 -12.76 -14.94 7.84
C ASN A 42 -12.35 -13.76 6.94
N VAL A 43 -11.34 -12.96 7.31
CA VAL A 43 -11.00 -11.75 6.55
C VAL A 43 -10.71 -12.07 5.06
N SER A 44 -9.91 -13.11 4.79
CA SER A 44 -9.55 -13.47 3.42
C SER A 44 -10.74 -13.94 2.57
N SER A 45 -11.71 -14.64 3.16
CA SER A 45 -12.93 -15.07 2.45
C SER A 45 -13.88 -13.89 2.20
N ILE A 46 -14.03 -12.98 3.17
CA ILE A 46 -14.83 -11.77 3.00
C ILE A 46 -14.28 -10.91 1.85
N VAL A 47 -12.95 -10.68 1.83
CA VAL A 47 -12.32 -9.91 0.74
C VAL A 47 -12.53 -10.61 -0.61
N LEU A 48 -12.34 -11.94 -0.67
CA LEU A 48 -12.58 -12.73 -1.88
C LEU A 48 -14.01 -12.54 -2.40
N ASP A 49 -15.01 -12.72 -1.55
CA ASP A 49 -16.42 -12.64 -1.92
C ASP A 49 -16.80 -11.25 -2.46
N GLN A 50 -16.29 -10.19 -1.82
CA GLN A 50 -16.56 -8.81 -2.23
C GLN A 50 -15.88 -8.46 -3.56
N VAL A 51 -14.63 -8.90 -3.78
CA VAL A 51 -13.94 -8.70 -5.06
C VAL A 51 -14.62 -9.50 -6.18
N GLN A 52 -15.03 -10.74 -5.93
CA GLN A 52 -15.79 -11.55 -6.90
C GLN A 52 -17.13 -10.90 -7.27
N GLN A 53 -17.84 -10.33 -6.28
CA GLN A 53 -19.08 -9.60 -6.53
C GLN A 53 -18.84 -8.36 -7.41
N ALA A 54 -17.80 -7.58 -7.11
CA ALA A 54 -17.43 -6.43 -7.92
C ALA A 54 -17.04 -6.82 -9.35
N GLN A 55 -16.31 -7.92 -9.52
CA GLN A 55 -15.88 -8.44 -10.82
C GLN A 55 -17.04 -8.76 -11.76
N LYS A 56 -18.17 -9.25 -11.24
CA LYS A 56 -19.37 -9.58 -12.05
C LYS A 56 -19.91 -8.36 -12.81
N ASN A 57 -19.78 -7.17 -12.22
CA ASN A 57 -20.25 -5.92 -12.82
C ASN A 57 -19.15 -5.21 -13.62
N ASP A 58 -17.90 -5.37 -13.21
CA ASP A 58 -16.75 -4.75 -13.85
C ASP A 58 -15.52 -5.65 -13.77
N THR A 59 -15.20 -6.35 -14.86
CA THR A 59 -14.02 -7.22 -14.93
C THR A 59 -12.70 -6.46 -14.80
N ARG A 60 -12.67 -5.14 -15.05
CA ARG A 60 -11.47 -4.30 -14.90
C ARG A 60 -11.16 -4.01 -13.42
N ILE A 61 -12.07 -4.30 -12.49
CA ILE A 61 -11.84 -4.03 -11.07
C ILE A 61 -10.61 -4.76 -10.53
N LEU A 62 -10.33 -5.98 -11.01
CA LEU A 62 -9.20 -6.77 -10.55
C LEU A 62 -7.87 -6.01 -10.78
N ALA A 63 -7.63 -5.55 -12.02
CA ALA A 63 -6.45 -4.75 -12.34
C ALA A 63 -6.45 -3.40 -11.60
N SER A 64 -7.63 -2.85 -11.32
CA SER A 64 -7.75 -1.56 -10.62
C SER A 64 -7.30 -1.68 -9.16
N LEU A 65 -7.72 -2.73 -8.46
CA LEU A 65 -7.34 -3.00 -7.06
C LEU A 65 -5.86 -3.37 -6.94
N THR A 66 -5.32 -4.18 -7.86
CA THR A 66 -3.87 -4.46 -7.93
C THR A 66 -3.07 -3.16 -8.12
N ARG A 67 -3.51 -2.27 -9.02
CA ARG A 67 -2.86 -0.96 -9.21
C ARG A 67 -2.99 -0.07 -7.97
N LEU A 68 -4.13 -0.10 -7.28
CA LEU A 68 -4.36 0.72 -6.10
C LEU A 68 -3.39 0.36 -4.97
N PHE A 69 -3.14 -0.93 -4.76
CA PHE A 69 -2.13 -1.40 -3.80
C PHE A 69 -0.70 -1.01 -4.20
N PHE A 70 -0.35 -1.09 -5.49
CA PHE A 70 0.95 -0.59 -5.98
C PHE A 70 1.13 0.91 -5.69
N HIS A 71 0.10 1.71 -5.96
CA HIS A 71 0.17 3.16 -5.73
C HIS A 71 0.25 3.53 -4.24
N ASP A 72 -0.45 2.79 -3.37
CA ASP A 72 -0.32 2.92 -1.91
C ASP A 72 1.13 2.66 -1.48
N CYS A 73 1.65 1.47 -1.78
CA CYS A 73 2.99 1.07 -1.34
C CYS A 73 4.14 1.95 -1.85
N PHE A 74 3.99 2.58 -3.01
CA PHE A 74 5.02 3.46 -3.57
C PHE A 74 5.06 4.85 -2.92
N VAL A 75 4.07 5.21 -2.11
CA VAL A 75 3.97 6.52 -1.45
C VAL A 75 3.98 6.31 0.06
N ASN A 76 5.09 6.62 0.72
CA ASN A 76 5.28 6.45 2.17
C ASN A 76 5.08 5.00 2.71
N GLY A 77 4.98 4.00 1.84
CA GLY A 77 4.77 2.61 2.20
C GLY A 77 3.30 2.20 2.14
N CYS A 78 3.01 0.93 2.39
CA CYS A 78 1.65 0.41 2.28
C CYS A 78 0.85 0.74 3.55
N ASP A 79 0.30 1.94 3.65
CA ASP A 79 -0.39 2.44 4.84
C ASP A 79 -1.84 2.88 4.57
N GLY A 80 -2.40 2.62 3.38
CA GLY A 80 -3.75 3.02 3.03
C GLY A 80 -3.93 4.53 2.85
N SER A 81 -2.85 5.33 2.82
CA SER A 81 -2.90 6.78 2.66
C SER A 81 -3.59 7.21 1.35
N ILE A 82 -3.47 6.42 0.29
CA ILE A 82 -4.16 6.65 -0.99
C ILE A 82 -5.69 6.66 -0.87
N LEU A 83 -6.24 6.06 0.19
CA LEU A 83 -7.68 5.97 0.42
C LEU A 83 -8.25 7.23 1.08
N LEU A 84 -7.42 8.08 1.68
CA LEU A 84 -7.85 9.27 2.39
C LEU A 84 -8.40 10.32 1.43
N ASP A 85 -9.60 10.82 1.72
CA ASP A 85 -10.22 11.93 0.99
C ASP A 85 -9.70 13.30 1.47
N ASN A 86 -9.94 14.31 0.64
CA ASN A 86 -9.56 15.69 0.94
C ASN A 86 -10.27 16.18 2.21
N SER A 87 -9.55 16.92 3.07
CA SER A 87 -10.10 17.50 4.29
C SER A 87 -9.46 18.86 4.57
N SER A 88 -9.76 19.48 5.72
CA SER A 88 -9.10 20.74 6.12
C SER A 88 -7.59 20.58 6.37
N THR A 89 -7.11 19.36 6.62
CA THR A 89 -5.71 19.07 6.94
C THR A 89 -5.04 18.07 6.00
N ILE A 90 -5.80 17.43 5.10
CA ILE A 90 -5.32 16.40 4.17
C ILE A 90 -5.56 16.89 2.75
N VAL A 91 -4.49 16.97 1.96
CA VAL A 91 -4.57 17.03 0.49
C VAL A 91 -4.47 15.60 -0.03
N THR A 92 -5.56 15.09 -0.61
CA THR A 92 -5.64 13.69 -1.02
C THR A 92 -4.66 13.33 -2.14
N GLU A 93 -4.07 12.14 -2.06
CA GLU A 93 -3.30 11.56 -3.16
C GLU A 93 -4.14 11.26 -4.38
N LYS A 94 -5.46 11.09 -4.23
CA LYS A 94 -6.40 10.80 -5.32
C LYS A 94 -6.35 11.86 -6.43
N ASP A 95 -6.01 13.09 -6.07
CA ASP A 95 -5.93 14.23 -7.00
C ASP A 95 -4.56 14.41 -7.65
N ALA A 96 -3.54 13.65 -7.23
CA ALA A 96 -2.22 13.69 -7.85
C ALA A 96 -2.28 13.19 -9.30
N ALA A 97 -1.46 13.72 -10.20
CA ALA A 97 -1.57 13.46 -11.64
C ALA A 97 -1.60 11.96 -12.04
N PRO A 98 -0.84 11.04 -11.41
CA PRO A 98 -0.93 9.61 -11.71
C PRO A 98 -2.24 8.93 -11.25
N ASN A 99 -2.95 9.55 -10.30
CA ASN A 99 -4.16 9.04 -9.67
C ASN A 99 -5.44 9.68 -10.22
N ASN A 100 -5.42 10.99 -10.45
CA ASN A 100 -6.60 11.76 -10.82
C ASN A 100 -7.17 11.28 -12.16
N ASN A 101 -8.47 10.99 -12.19
CA ASN A 101 -9.17 10.39 -13.33
C ASN A 101 -8.50 9.11 -13.85
N SER A 102 -7.76 8.37 -13.02
CA SER A 102 -6.96 7.21 -13.41
C SER A 102 -7.07 6.06 -12.41
N ALA A 103 -6.69 6.28 -11.16
CA ALA A 103 -6.90 5.36 -10.05
C ALA A 103 -8.40 5.18 -9.80
N ARG A 104 -8.84 3.95 -9.52
CA ARG A 104 -10.25 3.61 -9.34
C ARG A 104 -10.39 2.35 -8.49
N GLY A 105 -11.61 2.06 -8.06
CA GLY A 105 -11.92 0.91 -7.20
C GLY A 105 -12.11 1.28 -5.73
N PHE A 106 -12.02 2.56 -5.37
CA PHE A 106 -12.25 3.07 -4.01
C PHE A 106 -13.58 2.58 -3.40
N GLY A 107 -14.70 2.70 -4.13
CA GLY A 107 -15.99 2.20 -3.64
C GLY A 107 -16.06 0.68 -3.43
N VAL A 108 -15.21 -0.10 -4.10
CA VAL A 108 -15.10 -1.55 -3.85
C VAL A 108 -14.30 -1.80 -2.57
N VAL A 109 -13.25 -1.02 -2.31
CA VAL A 109 -12.54 -1.02 -1.02
C VAL A 109 -13.48 -0.65 0.12
N ASP A 110 -14.36 0.34 -0.06
CA ASP A 110 -15.38 0.71 0.93
C ASP A 110 -16.35 -0.44 1.23
N ASN A 111 -16.82 -1.15 0.20
CA ASN A 111 -17.69 -2.32 0.36
C ASN A 111 -16.98 -3.47 1.09
N ILE A 112 -15.71 -3.73 0.75
CA ILE A 112 -14.88 -4.71 1.46
C ILE A 112 -14.75 -4.31 2.93
N LYS A 113 -14.38 -3.05 3.20
CA LYS A 113 -14.22 -2.54 4.56
C LYS A 113 -15.52 -2.66 5.36
N ALA A 114 -16.65 -2.28 4.78
CA ALA A 114 -17.95 -2.41 5.43
C ALA A 114 -18.28 -3.88 5.78
N ALA A 115 -18.05 -4.82 4.85
CA ALA A 115 -18.28 -6.23 5.10
C ALA A 115 -17.34 -6.79 6.19
N VAL A 116 -16.08 -6.38 6.19
CA VAL A 116 -15.09 -6.75 7.21
C VAL A 116 -15.47 -6.17 8.58
N GLU A 117 -15.83 -4.90 8.66
CA GLU A 117 -16.25 -4.25 9.91
C GLU A 117 -17.52 -4.89 10.51
N ASN A 118 -18.46 -5.33 9.66
CA ASN A 118 -19.62 -6.08 10.10
C ASN A 118 -19.27 -7.46 10.70
N SER A 119 -18.13 -8.04 10.30
CA SER A 119 -17.67 -9.33 10.83
C SER A 119 -16.72 -9.19 12.02
N CYS A 120 -15.86 -8.18 12.04
CA CYS A 120 -14.78 -8.01 13.00
C CYS A 120 -14.41 -6.52 13.15
N SER A 121 -15.27 -5.78 13.85
CA SER A 121 -15.16 -4.32 13.92
C SER A 121 -13.86 -3.81 14.56
N GLY A 122 -13.22 -2.85 13.91
CA GLY A 122 -12.01 -2.16 14.39
C GLY A 122 -10.75 -3.02 14.38
N ILE A 123 -10.75 -4.18 13.70
CA ILE A 123 -9.64 -5.13 13.72
C ILE A 123 -8.73 -4.98 12.49
N VAL A 124 -9.31 -5.01 11.29
CA VAL A 124 -8.54 -5.12 10.04
C VAL A 124 -8.27 -3.74 9.45
N SER A 125 -7.02 -3.43 9.13
CA SER A 125 -6.64 -2.15 8.54
C SER A 125 -7.08 -2.04 7.07
N CYS A 126 -7.32 -0.82 6.60
CA CYS A 126 -7.55 -0.55 5.18
C CYS A 126 -6.31 -0.89 4.34
N ALA A 127 -5.11 -0.68 4.87
CA ALA A 127 -3.84 -1.07 4.25
C ALA A 127 -3.78 -2.59 3.96
N ASP A 128 -4.19 -3.43 4.91
CA ASP A 128 -4.24 -4.89 4.69
C ASP A 128 -5.40 -5.32 3.80
N ILE A 129 -6.52 -4.58 3.79
CA ILE A 129 -7.58 -4.77 2.79
C ILE A 129 -7.05 -4.56 1.37
N LEU A 130 -6.25 -3.51 1.13
CA LEU A 130 -5.62 -3.30 -0.19
C LEU A 130 -4.69 -4.46 -0.57
N ALA A 131 -3.88 -4.94 0.38
CA ALA A 131 -2.97 -6.05 0.15
C ALA A 131 -3.70 -7.36 -0.21
N LEU A 132 -4.75 -7.70 0.56
CA LEU A 132 -5.59 -8.86 0.29
C LEU A 132 -6.36 -8.72 -1.03
N ALA A 133 -6.92 -7.54 -1.30
CA ALA A 133 -7.67 -7.29 -2.52
C ALA A 133 -6.79 -7.41 -3.77
N ALA A 134 -5.53 -6.99 -3.70
CA ALA A 134 -4.57 -7.14 -4.79
C ALA A 134 -4.23 -8.62 -5.08
N GLU A 135 -4.00 -9.42 -4.03
CA GLU A 135 -3.73 -10.86 -4.18
C GLU A 135 -4.92 -11.61 -4.76
N VAL A 136 -6.11 -11.39 -4.18
CA VAL A 136 -7.37 -11.94 -4.67
C VAL A 136 -7.58 -11.55 -6.13
N SER A 137 -7.30 -10.31 -6.49
CA SER A 137 -7.46 -9.83 -7.87
C SER A 137 -6.55 -10.54 -8.85
N VAL A 138 -5.29 -10.79 -8.49
CA VAL A 138 -4.35 -11.54 -9.33
C VAL A 138 -4.80 -12.99 -9.47
N ASN A 139 -5.15 -13.65 -8.36
CA ASN A 139 -5.65 -15.03 -8.36
C ASN A 139 -6.91 -15.19 -9.25
N LEU A 140 -7.91 -14.29 -9.11
CA LEU A 140 -9.13 -14.29 -9.94
C LEU A 140 -8.87 -13.98 -11.42
N SER A 141 -7.73 -13.37 -11.74
CA SER A 141 -7.26 -13.16 -13.12
C SER A 141 -6.43 -14.32 -13.68
N VAL A 142 -6.48 -15.49 -13.01
CA VAL A 142 -5.71 -16.70 -13.37
C VAL A 142 -4.20 -16.53 -13.14
N GLY A 143 -3.82 -15.61 -12.24
CA GLY A 143 -2.46 -15.42 -11.79
C GLY A 143 -2.08 -16.34 -10.62
N PRO A 144 -0.84 -16.22 -10.10
CA PRO A 144 -0.41 -16.98 -8.95
C PRO A 144 -1.17 -16.56 -7.69
N LYS A 145 -1.31 -17.51 -6.76
CA LYS A 145 -1.78 -17.29 -5.39
C LYS A 145 -0.58 -17.20 -4.45
N TRP A 146 -0.62 -16.29 -3.47
CA TRP A 146 0.43 -16.22 -2.44
C TRP A 146 -0.14 -15.89 -1.06
N SER A 147 0.65 -16.18 -0.02
CA SER A 147 0.30 -15.79 1.35
C SER A 147 0.64 -14.32 1.55
N VAL A 148 -0.37 -13.46 1.66
CA VAL A 148 -0.18 -12.04 1.99
C VAL A 148 0.31 -11.92 3.44
N LEU A 149 1.40 -11.19 3.66
CA LEU A 149 1.83 -10.81 5.01
C LEU A 149 0.95 -9.66 5.49
N LEU A 150 0.37 -9.78 6.68
CA LEU A 150 -0.63 -8.86 7.25
C LEU A 150 -0.12 -8.26 8.58
N GLY A 151 -0.81 -7.25 9.08
CA GLY A 151 -0.43 -6.46 10.26
C GLY A 151 -0.06 -5.01 9.94
N ARG A 152 -0.37 -4.51 8.73
CA ARG A 152 -0.19 -3.10 8.39
C ARG A 152 -1.16 -2.25 9.20
N ARG A 153 -0.81 -0.98 9.41
CA ARG A 153 -1.69 0.00 10.06
C ARG A 153 -1.99 1.15 9.10
N ASP A 154 -3.15 1.74 9.30
CA ASP A 154 -3.60 2.86 8.48
C ASP A 154 -2.85 4.15 8.85
N GLY A 155 -2.29 4.80 7.84
CA GLY A 155 -1.71 6.13 7.92
C GLY A 155 -2.78 7.19 8.20
N THR A 156 -2.39 8.28 8.86
CA THR A 156 -3.29 9.39 9.21
C THR A 156 -3.07 10.63 8.34
N THR A 157 -2.15 10.55 7.39
CA THR A 157 -1.78 11.62 6.46
C THR A 157 -1.67 11.06 5.05
N ALA A 158 -1.82 11.92 4.05
CA ALA A 158 -1.61 11.61 2.65
C ALA A 158 -0.49 12.49 2.09
N ASN A 159 0.20 12.04 1.03
CA ASN A 159 1.33 12.75 0.43
C ASN A 159 1.13 12.99 -1.07
N PHE A 160 0.32 14.02 -1.38
CA PHE A 160 0.05 14.46 -2.76
C PHE A 160 1.31 14.65 -3.60
N THR A 161 2.36 15.26 -3.03
CA THR A 161 3.61 15.54 -3.76
C THR A 161 4.34 14.25 -4.14
N ALA A 162 4.47 13.30 -3.21
CA ALA A 162 5.07 12.00 -3.51
C ALA A 162 4.22 11.18 -4.50
N ALA A 163 2.90 11.21 -4.36
CA ALA A 163 1.99 10.59 -5.33
C ALA A 163 2.13 11.21 -6.73
N GLY A 164 2.51 12.48 -6.83
CA GLY A 164 2.86 13.14 -8.10
C GLY A 164 4.11 12.58 -8.79
N ASN A 165 4.99 11.90 -8.04
CA ASN A 165 6.28 11.38 -8.51
C ASN A 165 6.28 9.86 -8.79
N LEU A 166 5.11 9.21 -8.75
CA LEU A 166 4.99 7.78 -9.09
C LEU A 166 5.62 7.45 -10.46
N PRO A 167 6.06 6.18 -10.69
CA PRO A 167 6.59 5.75 -11.97
C PRO A 167 5.65 6.09 -13.12
N GLY A 168 6.17 6.86 -14.07
CA GLY A 168 5.41 7.39 -15.19
C GLY A 168 5.54 6.50 -16.43
N PRO A 169 4.52 6.48 -17.31
CA PRO A 169 4.55 5.69 -18.55
C PRO A 169 5.57 6.22 -19.59
N ARG A 170 6.17 7.38 -19.34
CA ARG A 170 7.17 8.03 -20.20
C ARG A 170 8.56 8.09 -19.55
N ASP A 171 8.70 7.54 -18.35
CA ASP A 171 10.01 7.42 -17.70
C ASP A 171 10.87 6.44 -18.51
N ASN A 172 12.14 6.78 -18.72
CA ASN A 172 13.09 5.85 -19.31
C ASN A 172 13.49 4.77 -18.28
N LEU A 173 14.18 3.72 -18.74
CA LEU A 173 14.58 2.60 -17.88
C LEU A 173 15.38 3.06 -16.66
N THR A 174 16.34 3.98 -16.83
CA THR A 174 17.16 4.49 -15.72
C THR A 174 16.32 5.20 -14.66
N THR A 175 15.34 6.00 -15.08
CA THR A 175 14.40 6.65 -14.15
C THR A 175 13.52 5.62 -13.43
N LEU A 176 13.02 4.61 -14.14
CA LEU A 176 12.22 3.54 -13.54
C LEU A 176 13.04 2.74 -12.50
N GLN A 177 14.25 2.30 -12.85
CA GLN A 177 15.16 1.59 -11.94
C GLN A 177 15.44 2.40 -10.68
N LYS A 178 15.66 3.73 -10.83
CA LYS A 178 15.85 4.62 -9.69
C LYS A 178 14.60 4.68 -8.79
N LYS A 179 13.42 4.92 -9.37
CA LYS A 179 12.18 5.03 -8.59
C LYS A 179 11.84 3.74 -7.82
N PHE A 180 12.10 2.58 -8.42
CA PHE A 180 11.93 1.29 -7.74
C PHE A 180 12.97 1.09 -6.62
N ASN A 181 14.24 1.42 -6.87
CA ASN A 181 15.28 1.35 -5.83
C ASN A 181 14.99 2.28 -4.64
N ASP A 182 14.43 3.47 -4.90
CA ASP A 182 14.09 4.43 -3.86
C ASP A 182 13.04 3.89 -2.86
N VAL A 183 12.27 2.86 -3.25
CA VAL A 183 11.32 2.13 -2.39
C VAL A 183 11.80 0.70 -2.03
N GLY A 184 13.08 0.40 -2.25
CA GLY A 184 13.70 -0.88 -1.87
C GLY A 184 13.46 -2.04 -2.83
N LEU A 185 13.00 -1.78 -4.06
CA LEU A 185 12.76 -2.78 -5.09
C LEU A 185 13.89 -2.77 -6.14
N ASN A 186 14.39 -3.94 -6.51
CA ASN A 186 15.49 -4.07 -7.46
C ASN A 186 15.00 -4.23 -8.92
N ASP A 187 15.93 -4.40 -9.85
CA ASP A 187 15.61 -4.54 -11.29
C ASP A 187 14.77 -5.79 -11.62
N THR A 188 14.94 -6.88 -10.86
CA THR A 188 14.09 -8.08 -11.00
C THR A 188 12.67 -7.76 -10.58
N ASP A 189 12.49 -7.02 -9.47
CA ASP A 189 11.18 -6.59 -9.01
C ASP A 189 10.52 -5.64 -10.00
N LEU A 190 11.26 -4.69 -10.57
CA LEU A 190 10.77 -3.80 -11.64
C LEU A 190 10.20 -4.60 -12.82
N VAL A 191 10.95 -5.57 -13.33
CA VAL A 191 10.51 -6.38 -14.47
C VAL A 191 9.33 -7.27 -14.09
N ALA A 192 9.39 -7.94 -12.94
CA ALA A 192 8.32 -8.83 -12.48
C ALA A 192 7.01 -8.06 -12.23
N LEU A 193 7.06 -6.92 -11.54
CA LEU A 193 5.89 -6.09 -11.22
C LEU A 193 5.34 -5.37 -12.46
N SER A 194 6.17 -5.06 -13.46
CA SER A 194 5.68 -4.59 -14.77
C SER A 194 4.78 -5.62 -15.47
N GLY A 195 4.92 -6.91 -15.13
CA GLY A 195 4.03 -7.97 -15.59
C GLY A 195 2.56 -7.77 -15.19
N ALA A 196 2.27 -6.95 -14.18
CA ALA A 196 0.90 -6.57 -13.82
C ALA A 196 0.15 -5.86 -14.97
N HIS A 197 0.86 -5.32 -15.97
CA HIS A 197 0.24 -4.79 -17.19
C HIS A 197 -0.32 -5.84 -18.15
N THR A 198 -0.24 -7.14 -17.83
CA THR A 198 -0.87 -8.22 -18.61
C THR A 198 -2.41 -8.13 -18.62
N PHE A 199 -3.00 -7.39 -17.68
CA PHE A 199 -4.44 -7.18 -17.54
C PHE A 199 -4.74 -5.74 -17.14
N GLY A 200 -6.00 -5.31 -17.31
CA GLY A 200 -6.42 -3.92 -17.13
C GLY A 200 -6.46 -3.13 -18.44
N ARG A 201 -6.45 -1.79 -18.33
CA ARG A 201 -6.51 -0.87 -19.49
C ARG A 201 -5.77 0.43 -19.17
N ALA A 202 -5.25 1.08 -20.20
CA ALA A 202 -4.71 2.45 -20.15
C ALA A 202 -5.60 3.42 -20.96
N GLN A 203 -5.52 4.70 -20.65
CA GLN A 203 -6.17 5.74 -21.46
C GLN A 203 -5.31 6.09 -22.66
N VAL A 204 -5.93 6.55 -23.74
CA VAL A 204 -5.23 6.84 -25.02
C VAL A 204 -4.09 7.85 -24.86
N TRP A 205 -4.26 8.88 -24.04
CA TRP A 205 -3.24 9.92 -23.82
C TRP A 205 -1.98 9.41 -23.10
N VAL A 206 -2.07 8.27 -22.40
CA VAL A 206 -0.92 7.60 -21.79
C VAL A 206 0.00 7.05 -22.86
N SER A 207 -0.58 6.51 -23.94
CA SER A 207 0.14 5.81 -25.00
C SER A 207 0.38 6.65 -26.25
N LEU A 208 -0.17 7.86 -26.35
CA LEU A 208 0.03 8.74 -27.50
C LEU A 208 0.75 10.04 -27.12
N GLN A 209 1.68 10.46 -27.97
CA GLN A 209 2.31 11.78 -27.92
C GLN A 209 1.95 12.57 -29.18
N TYR A 210 1.52 13.81 -29.01
CA TYR A 210 1.36 14.74 -30.11
C TYR A 210 2.73 15.38 -30.42
N SER A 211 3.28 15.09 -31.60
CA SER A 211 4.56 15.61 -32.05
C SER A 211 4.49 15.90 -33.56
N ASN A 212 4.97 17.08 -33.98
CA ASN A 212 4.96 17.52 -35.38
C ASN A 212 3.59 17.40 -36.08
N GLY A 213 2.53 17.81 -35.40
CA GLY A 213 1.17 17.82 -35.96
C GLY A 213 0.51 16.44 -36.12
N ARG A 214 1.10 15.38 -35.56
CA ARG A 214 0.55 14.02 -35.59
C ARG A 214 0.59 13.37 -34.21
N MET A 215 -0.41 12.55 -33.92
CA MET A 215 -0.34 11.61 -32.79
C MET A 215 0.56 10.44 -33.15
N LYS A 216 1.53 10.14 -32.30
CA LYS A 216 2.42 8.97 -32.40
C LYS A 216 2.27 8.10 -31.16
N ALA A 217 2.40 6.79 -31.31
CA ALA A 217 2.52 5.89 -30.17
C ALA A 217 3.81 6.20 -29.39
N VAL A 218 3.73 6.19 -28.06
CA VAL A 218 4.89 6.28 -27.18
C VAL A 218 5.63 4.96 -27.29
N GLY A 219 6.80 4.95 -27.92
CA GLY A 219 7.67 3.77 -28.03
C GLY A 219 7.54 2.94 -29.32
N GLY A 220 7.37 3.59 -30.47
CA GLY A 220 7.55 2.97 -31.80
C GLY A 220 8.60 3.68 -32.62
#